data_AF-A0A851UH77-F1
#
_entry.id   AF-A0A851UH77-F1
#
_cell.length_a   1.000
_cell.length_b   1.000
_cell.length_c   1.000
_cell.angle_alpha   90.00
_cell.angle_beta   90.00
_cell.angle_gamma   90.00
#
_symmetry.space_group_name_H-M   'P 1'
#
loop_
_entity.id
_entity.type
_entity.pdbx_description
1 polymer ?
#
loop_
_entity_poly.entity_id
_entity_poly.type
_entity_poly.pdbx_seq_one_letter_code
_entity_poly.pdbx_strand_id
1 'polypeptide(L)'
;QVTVSNRLVSSPCCIVTSTYGWTANMERIMKAQALRDNSTMGYMMAKKHLEINPDHPIVETLRQKAEADKNDKAVKDLVVLLFETALLSSGFSLEDPQTHSNRIYRMIKLGLGIDEDEVTAEEPSAAVPEEIPPLEGDEDTSRMEEVD
;
A
#
# COMPACT_ATOMS: atom_id res chain seq x y z
N GLN A 1 16.47 -3.70 -5.33
CA GLN A 1 17.46 -3.16 -6.31
C GLN A 1 16.73 -2.22 -7.25
N VAL A 2 17.41 -1.19 -7.77
CA VAL A 2 16.84 -0.26 -8.77
C VAL A 2 17.67 -0.36 -10.06
N THR A 3 17.03 -0.43 -11.23
CA THR A 3 17.70 -0.50 -12.53
C THR A 3 16.92 0.27 -13.60
N VAL A 4 17.63 0.80 -14.59
CA VAL A 4 17.01 1.37 -15.79
C VAL A 4 16.46 0.24 -16.66
N SER A 5 15.31 0.47 -17.29
CA SER A 5 14.65 -0.52 -18.14
C SER A 5 14.09 0.09 -19.42
N ASN A 6 14.26 -0.64 -20.52
CA ASN A 6 13.77 -0.27 -21.85
C ASN A 6 12.43 -0.95 -22.18
N ARG A 7 11.86 -1.75 -21.26
CA ARG A 7 10.57 -2.43 -21.48
C ARG A 7 9.37 -1.52 -21.23
N LEU A 8 9.60 -0.41 -20.54
CA LEU A 8 8.57 0.55 -20.14
C LEU A 8 8.42 1.62 -21.22
N VAL A 9 7.18 1.90 -21.61
CA VAL A 9 6.87 2.93 -22.63
C VAL A 9 6.17 4.11 -21.97
N SER A 10 4.95 3.91 -21.48
CA SER A 10 4.14 4.98 -20.88
C SER A 10 4.31 5.12 -19.37
N SER A 11 4.80 4.10 -18.68
CA SER A 11 4.92 4.09 -17.22
C SER A 11 6.29 4.63 -16.78
N PRO A 12 6.35 5.43 -15.68
CA PRO A 12 7.62 5.92 -15.14
C PRO A 12 8.48 4.81 -14.51
N CYS A 13 7.84 3.80 -13.91
CA CYS A 13 8.53 2.68 -13.29
C CYS A 13 7.58 1.48 -13.10
N CYS A 14 8.14 0.29 -12.85
CA CYS A 14 7.39 -0.90 -12.45
C CYS A 14 8.19 -1.75 -11.45
N ILE A 15 7.49 -2.65 -10.74
CA ILE A 15 8.12 -3.63 -9.86
C ILE A 15 8.15 -4.98 -10.56
N VAL A 16 9.34 -5.56 -10.67
CA VAL A 16 9.55 -6.92 -11.13
C VAL A 16 10.13 -7.76 -10.01
N THR A 17 9.73 -9.03 -9.93
CA THR A 17 10.32 -10.01 -9.01
C THR A 17 11.38 -10.83 -9.71
N SER A 18 12.34 -11.33 -8.93
CA SER A 18 13.28 -12.35 -9.40
C SER A 18 12.53 -13.55 -10.03
N THR A 19 13.19 -14.24 -10.96
CA THR A 19 12.68 -15.48 -11.58
C THR A 19 12.42 -16.60 -10.57
N TYR A 20 13.06 -16.51 -9.40
CA TYR A 20 12.90 -17.44 -8.29
C TYR A 20 12.16 -16.75 -7.13
N GLY A 21 10.98 -17.29 -6.78
CA GLY A 21 10.12 -16.81 -5.69
C GLY A 21 8.69 -16.54 -6.15
N TRP A 22 7.87 -16.00 -5.25
CA TRP A 22 6.47 -15.68 -5.56
C TRP A 22 6.33 -14.49 -6.52
N THR A 23 5.52 -14.69 -7.57
CA THR A 23 5.02 -13.57 -8.39
C THR A 23 4.04 -12.73 -7.58
N ALA A 24 3.73 -11.51 -8.04
CA ALA A 24 2.73 -10.65 -7.38
C ALA A 24 1.39 -11.37 -7.14
N ASN A 25 0.94 -12.13 -8.13
CA ASN A 25 -0.30 -12.92 -8.02
C ASN A 25 -0.16 -14.06 -7.00
N MET A 26 0.98 -14.75 -7.01
CA MET A 26 1.24 -15.85 -6.07
C MET A 26 1.39 -15.34 -4.63
N GLU A 27 2.06 -14.21 -4.42
CA GLU A 27 2.18 -13.54 -3.11
C GLU A 27 0.79 -13.20 -2.57
N ARG A 28 -0.12 -12.70 -3.41
CA ARG A 28 -1.49 -12.38 -2.99
C ARG A 28 -2.29 -13.60 -2.56
N ILE A 29 -2.27 -14.68 -3.36
CA ILE A 29 -2.98 -15.93 -3.06
C ILE A 29 -2.41 -16.57 -1.79
N MET A 30 -1.08 -16.63 -1.69
CA MET A 30 -0.40 -17.25 -0.56
C MET A 30 -0.60 -16.45 0.73
N LYS A 31 -0.54 -15.11 0.70
CA LYS A 31 -0.86 -14.28 1.88
C LYS A 31 -2.29 -14.49 2.35
N ALA A 32 -3.25 -14.67 1.45
CA ALA A 32 -4.63 -14.97 1.82
C ALA A 32 -4.79 -16.36 2.47
N GLN A 33 -3.92 -17.32 2.15
CA GLN A 33 -3.92 -18.67 2.73
C GLN A 33 -3.05 -18.77 4.00
N ALA A 34 -1.97 -18.00 4.09
CA ALA A 34 -0.96 -18.02 5.16
C ALA A 34 -1.47 -17.47 6.50
N LEU A 35 -2.68 -16.90 6.55
CA LEU A 35 -3.42 -16.69 7.80
C LEU A 35 -3.60 -17.99 8.62
N ARG A 36 -3.33 -19.17 8.02
CA ARG A 36 -3.30 -20.47 8.71
C ARG A 36 -1.91 -20.96 9.16
N ASP A 37 -0.81 -20.54 8.52
CA ASP A 37 0.56 -20.96 8.88
C ASP A 37 1.62 -19.99 8.33
N ASN A 38 2.35 -19.31 9.21
CA ASN A 38 3.33 -18.26 8.87
C ASN A 38 4.75 -18.81 8.62
N SER A 39 4.99 -20.10 8.83
CA SER A 39 6.34 -20.69 8.81
C SER A 39 6.99 -20.72 7.41
N THR A 40 6.20 -20.67 6.33
CA THR A 40 6.67 -20.78 4.94
C THR A 40 6.87 -19.44 4.23
N MET A 41 6.48 -18.31 4.83
CA MET A 41 6.46 -17.01 4.15
C MET A 41 7.87 -16.43 3.92
N GLY A 42 8.82 -16.66 4.83
CA GLY A 42 10.14 -16.02 4.80
C GLY A 42 11.06 -16.48 3.65
N TYR A 43 10.96 -17.74 3.21
CA TYR A 43 11.84 -18.30 2.18
C TYR A 43 11.37 -18.04 0.74
N MET A 44 10.09 -17.70 0.56
CA MET A 44 9.48 -17.57 -0.78
C MET A 44 9.17 -16.12 -1.17
N MET A 45 9.40 -15.16 -0.27
CA MET A 45 9.37 -13.72 -0.57
C MET A 45 10.44 -13.39 -1.60
N ALA A 46 10.03 -13.21 -2.85
CA ALA A 46 10.94 -12.82 -3.92
C ALA A 46 11.49 -11.41 -3.68
N LYS A 47 12.76 -11.19 -3.99
CA LYS A 47 13.33 -9.84 -4.01
C LYS A 47 12.62 -9.02 -5.09
N LYS A 48 12.14 -7.84 -4.70
CA LYS A 48 11.49 -6.87 -5.59
C LYS A 48 12.57 -5.94 -6.18
N HIS A 49 12.53 -5.79 -7.49
CA HIS A 49 13.41 -4.93 -8.28
C HIS A 49 12.56 -3.82 -8.89
N LEU A 50 12.96 -2.56 -8.68
CA LEU A 50 12.32 -1.39 -9.29
C LEU A 50 13.00 -1.12 -10.63
N GLU A 51 12.24 -1.23 -11.70
CA GLU A 51 12.67 -0.82 -13.03
C GLU A 51 12.17 0.59 -13.32
N ILE A 52 13.06 1.50 -13.76
CA ILE A 52 12.73 2.90 -14.09
C ILE A 52 12.83 3.16 -15.59
N ASN A 53 11.93 3.98 -16.10
CA ASN A 53 11.91 4.44 -17.49
C ASN A 53 12.66 5.77 -17.61
N PRO A 54 13.83 5.81 -18.26
CA PRO A 54 14.64 7.02 -18.35
C PRO A 54 13.97 8.10 -19.22
N ASP A 55 13.10 7.73 -20.15
CA ASP A 55 12.45 8.65 -21.09
C ASP A 55 11.21 9.33 -20.48
N HIS A 56 10.77 8.91 -19.29
CA HIS A 56 9.59 9.46 -18.65
C HIS A 56 9.90 10.81 -17.97
N PRO A 57 9.12 11.89 -18.21
CA PRO A 57 9.39 13.22 -17.65
C PRO A 57 9.53 13.27 -16.13
N ILE A 58 8.76 12.44 -15.41
CA ILE A 58 8.86 12.29 -13.94
C ILE A 58 10.26 11.81 -13.53
N VAL A 59 10.83 10.81 -14.21
CA VAL A 59 12.13 10.23 -13.85
C VAL A 59 13.25 11.22 -14.14
N GLU A 60 13.18 11.92 -15.27
CA GLU A 60 14.14 12.98 -15.59
C GLU A 60 14.07 14.15 -14.60
N THR A 61 12.87 14.56 -14.21
CA THR A 61 12.69 15.62 -13.19
C THR A 61 13.23 15.19 -11.82
N LEU A 62 12.99 13.93 -11.43
CA LEU A 62 13.56 13.36 -10.21
C LEU A 62 15.10 13.34 -10.24
N ARG A 63 15.70 13.01 -11.39
CA ARG A 63 17.15 13.07 -11.59
C ARG A 63 17.69 14.48 -11.36
N GLN A 64 17.10 15.48 -12.02
CA GLN A 64 17.52 16.89 -11.87
C GLN A 64 17.38 17.38 -10.43
N LYS A 65 16.26 17.07 -9.76
CA LYS A 65 16.07 17.43 -8.35
C LYS A 65 17.06 16.75 -7.42
N ALA A 66 17.34 15.46 -7.65
CA ALA A 66 18.33 14.73 -6.85
C ALA A 66 19.77 15.22 -7.09
N GLU A 67 20.08 15.74 -8.28
CA GLU A 67 21.37 16.40 -8.57
C GLU A 67 21.51 17.74 -7.86
N ALA A 68 20.41 18.50 -7.76
CA ALA A 68 20.37 19.77 -7.05
C ALA A 68 20.49 19.59 -5.53
N ASP A 69 19.68 18.71 -4.95
CA ASP A 69 19.76 18.36 -3.52
C ASP A 69 19.33 16.90 -3.27
N LYS A 70 20.31 16.07 -2.90
CA LYS A 70 20.09 14.65 -2.55
C LYS A 70 19.33 14.46 -1.24
N ASN A 71 19.26 15.50 -0.41
CA ASN A 71 18.63 15.45 0.90
C ASN A 71 17.26 16.11 0.95
N ASP A 72 16.76 16.62 -0.17
CA ASP A 72 15.41 17.19 -0.27
C ASP A 72 14.37 16.15 0.20
N LYS A 73 13.66 16.51 1.28
CA LYS A 73 12.62 15.68 1.88
C LYS A 73 11.46 15.46 0.91
N ALA A 74 11.07 16.48 0.15
CA ALA A 74 9.99 16.36 -0.83
C ALA A 74 10.35 15.40 -1.97
N VAL A 75 11.61 15.38 -2.40
CA VAL A 75 12.10 14.41 -3.40
C VAL A 75 12.07 12.99 -2.84
N LYS A 76 12.55 12.80 -1.60
CA LYS A 76 12.49 11.49 -0.93
C LYS A 76 11.05 10.99 -0.79
N ASP A 77 10.12 11.86 -0.36
CA ASP A 77 8.70 11.54 -0.25
C ASP A 77 8.10 11.17 -1.61
N LEU A 78 8.44 11.91 -2.67
CA LEU A 78 7.97 11.61 -4.03
C LEU A 78 8.49 10.28 -4.57
N VAL A 79 9.75 9.92 -4.28
CA VAL A 79 10.33 8.62 -4.65
C VAL A 79 9.63 7.47 -3.93
N VAL A 80 9.32 7.62 -2.64
CA VAL A 80 8.57 6.60 -1.89
C VAL A 80 7.16 6.45 -2.45
N LEU A 81 6.48 7.57 -2.73
CA LEU A 81 5.16 7.54 -3.35
C LEU A 81 5.18 6.82 -4.72
N LEU A 82 6.15 7.16 -5.57
CA LEU A 82 6.34 6.54 -6.87
C LEU A 82 6.56 5.02 -6.74
N PHE A 83 7.35 4.59 -5.76
CA PHE A 83 7.57 3.18 -5.47
C PHE A 83 6.29 2.46 -5.04
N GLU A 84 5.52 3.02 -4.11
CA GLU A 84 4.25 2.44 -3.65
C GLU A 84 3.22 2.36 -4.78
N THR A 85 3.12 3.39 -5.62
CA THR A 85 2.28 3.36 -6.82
C THR A 85 2.74 2.30 -7.82
N ALA A 86 4.04 2.11 -8.01
CA ALA A 86 4.59 1.04 -8.84
C ALA A 86 4.28 -0.35 -8.26
N LEU A 87 4.33 -0.50 -6.94
CA LEU A 87 4.00 -1.74 -6.23
C LEU A 87 2.53 -2.12 -6.47
N LEU A 88 1.62 -1.16 -6.28
CA LEU A 88 0.19 -1.35 -6.50
C LEU A 88 -0.15 -1.67 -7.96
N SER A 89 0.37 -0.89 -8.91
CA SER A 89 0.12 -1.11 -10.35
C SER A 89 0.72 -2.41 -10.87
N SER A 90 1.79 -2.91 -10.24
CA SER A 90 2.40 -4.22 -10.55
C SER A 90 1.69 -5.39 -9.85
N GLY A 91 0.59 -5.14 -9.14
CA GLY A 91 -0.30 -6.16 -8.57
C GLY A 91 0.13 -6.70 -7.20
N PHE A 92 1.05 -6.02 -6.51
CA PHE A 92 1.43 -6.32 -5.13
C PHE A 92 0.57 -5.56 -4.14
N SER A 93 0.46 -6.10 -2.92
CA SER A 93 -0.18 -5.42 -1.80
C SER A 93 0.77 -4.41 -1.16
N LEU A 94 0.22 -3.28 -0.72
CA LEU A 94 0.90 -2.34 0.17
C LEU A 94 1.06 -2.97 1.56
N GLU A 95 2.16 -2.64 2.25
CA GLU A 95 2.41 -3.08 3.62
C GLU A 95 1.59 -2.26 4.63
N ASP A 96 1.54 -0.95 4.43
CA ASP A 96 0.76 -0.01 5.24
C ASP A 96 -0.01 0.97 4.35
N PRO A 97 -1.29 0.70 4.06
CA PRO A 97 -2.15 1.60 3.30
C PRO A 97 -2.36 2.97 3.95
N GLN A 98 -2.28 3.07 5.28
CA GLN A 98 -2.50 4.32 6.00
C GLN A 98 -1.33 5.27 5.78
N THR A 99 -0.09 4.75 5.88
CA THR A 99 1.12 5.53 5.57
C THR A 99 1.13 6.02 4.12
N HIS A 100 0.70 5.17 3.17
CA HIS A 100 0.57 5.57 1.77
C HIS A 100 -0.46 6.71 1.59
N SER A 101 -1.62 6.59 2.23
CA SER A 101 -2.68 7.60 2.19
C SER A 101 -2.23 8.94 2.78
N ASN A 102 -1.55 8.90 3.93
CA ASN A 102 -0.99 10.10 4.57
C ASN A 102 0.00 10.82 3.65
N ARG A 103 0.81 10.08 2.89
CA ARG A 103 1.75 10.65 1.92
C ARG A 103 1.04 11.30 0.73
N ILE A 104 -0.04 10.68 0.24
CA ILE A 104 -0.89 11.28 -0.79
C ILE A 104 -1.51 12.58 -0.26
N TYR A 105 -2.05 12.59 0.96
CA TYR A 105 -2.64 13.80 1.55
C TYR A 105 -1.62 14.92 1.72
N ARG A 106 -0.38 14.61 2.13
CA ARG A 106 0.73 15.58 2.17
C ARG A 106 1.00 16.19 0.80
N MET A 107 1.03 15.37 -0.25
CA MET A 107 1.21 15.86 -1.64
C MET A 107 0.04 16.72 -2.13
N ILE A 108 -1.19 16.37 -1.77
CA ILE A 108 -2.38 17.16 -2.08
C ILE A 108 -2.32 18.51 -1.35
N LYS A 109 -1.98 18.53 -0.07
CA LYS A 109 -1.78 19.77 0.71
C LYS A 109 -0.74 20.68 0.06
N LEU A 110 0.42 20.14 -0.31
CA LEU A 110 1.47 20.88 -1.02
C LEU A 110 0.98 21.41 -2.38
N GLY A 111 0.22 20.62 -3.14
CA GLY A 111 -0.35 21.03 -4.42
C GLY A 111 -1.41 22.13 -4.31
N LEU A 112 -2.09 22.19 -3.17
CA LEU A 112 -3.08 23.23 -2.84
C LEU A 112 -2.47 24.43 -2.08
N GLY A 113 -1.19 24.37 -1.70
CA GLY A 113 -0.53 25.40 -0.91
C GLY A 113 -1.00 25.47 0.55
N ILE A 114 -1.49 24.36 1.11
CA ILE A 114 -1.89 24.25 2.52
C ILE A 114 -0.65 23.89 3.34
N ASP A 115 -0.29 24.76 4.29
CA ASP A 115 0.85 24.52 5.19
C ASP A 115 0.57 23.35 6.14
N GLU A 116 1.61 22.55 6.41
CA GLU A 116 1.50 21.34 7.26
C GLU A 116 1.08 21.65 8.70
N ASP A 117 1.24 22.91 9.13
CA ASP A 117 0.95 23.38 10.49
C ASP A 117 -0.52 23.76 10.71
N GLU A 118 -1.35 23.91 9.66
CA GLU A 118 -2.76 24.30 9.83
C GLU A 118 -3.70 23.17 10.28
N VAL A 119 -3.21 21.93 10.40
CA VAL A 119 -4.08 20.75 10.60
C VAL A 119 -3.76 19.91 11.84
N THR A 120 -3.16 20.51 12.87
CA THR A 120 -3.13 19.91 14.24
C THR A 120 -4.35 20.25 15.08
N ALA A 121 -5.45 20.67 14.46
CA ALA A 121 -6.74 20.81 15.13
C ALA A 121 -7.68 19.67 14.67
N GLU A 122 -8.01 18.81 15.63
CA GLU A 122 -9.12 17.85 15.63
C GLU A 122 -8.91 16.51 14.89
N GLU A 123 -8.22 15.58 15.56
CA GLU A 123 -8.80 14.24 15.66
C GLU A 123 -9.81 14.27 16.81
N PRO A 124 -11.14 14.35 16.55
CA PRO A 124 -12.06 13.82 17.53
C PRO A 124 -11.83 12.32 17.53
N SER A 125 -11.35 11.82 18.66
CA SER A 125 -11.46 10.42 19.08
C SER A 125 -12.90 9.96 18.83
N ALA A 126 -13.19 9.41 17.65
CA ALA A 126 -14.39 8.65 17.39
C ALA A 126 -14.22 7.30 18.07
N ALA A 127 -14.36 7.30 19.40
CA ALA A 127 -14.80 6.14 20.14
C ALA A 127 -16.08 5.67 19.44
N VAL A 128 -16.01 4.52 18.79
CA VAL A 128 -17.20 3.81 18.31
C VAL A 128 -18.01 3.48 19.56
N PRO A 129 -19.21 4.04 19.78
CA PRO A 129 -20.07 3.52 20.82
C PRO A 129 -20.59 2.18 20.31
N GLU A 130 -20.22 1.09 20.99
CA GLU A 130 -20.96 -0.17 20.94
C GLU A 130 -22.38 0.11 21.45
N GLU A 131 -23.30 0.43 20.55
CA GLU A 131 -24.74 0.27 20.80
C GLU A 131 -25.28 -0.78 19.84
N ILE A 132 -25.10 -2.05 20.24
CA ILE A 132 -25.99 -3.12 19.82
C ILE A 132 -27.23 -3.00 20.72
N PRO A 133 -28.43 -2.70 20.19
CA PRO A 133 -29.64 -2.68 21.00
C PRO A 133 -29.93 -4.10 21.50
N PRO A 134 -30.28 -4.30 22.79
CA PRO A 134 -30.69 -5.60 23.27
C PRO A 134 -32.08 -5.93 22.71
N LEU A 135 -32.17 -6.96 21.87
CA LEU A 135 -33.44 -7.60 21.55
C LEU A 135 -33.75 -8.59 22.67
N GLU A 136 -34.42 -8.12 23.72
CA GLU A 136 -35.14 -8.98 24.65
C GLU A 136 -36.55 -9.29 24.11
N GLY A 137 -36.90 -10.58 24.13
CA GLY A 137 -38.28 -11.02 24.34
C GLY A 137 -39.04 -11.54 23.10
N ASP A 138 -38.89 -12.83 22.82
CA ASP A 138 -40.06 -13.71 22.87
C ASP A 138 -39.61 -15.12 23.24
N GLU A 139 -39.81 -15.46 24.51
CA GLU A 139 -39.90 -16.85 24.96
C GLU A 139 -41.20 -17.42 24.38
N ASP A 140 -41.08 -18.53 23.66
CA ASP A 140 -41.88 -19.76 23.85
C ASP A 140 -42.10 -20.47 22.52
N THR A 141 -41.43 -21.60 22.34
CA THR A 141 -42.10 -22.88 22.03
C THR A 141 -41.02 -23.96 21.93
N SER A 142 -40.78 -24.58 23.08
CA SER A 142 -40.25 -25.93 23.14
C SER A 142 -41.09 -26.85 22.26
N ARG A 143 -40.47 -27.49 21.26
CA ARG A 143 -40.85 -28.87 20.87
C ARG A 143 -39.71 -29.55 20.13
N MET A 144 -38.89 -30.26 20.90
CA MET A 144 -38.18 -31.45 20.46
C MET A 144 -39.17 -32.41 19.79
N GLU A 145 -38.86 -32.88 18.59
CA GLU A 145 -39.35 -34.18 18.12
C GLU A 145 -38.21 -34.87 17.37
N GLU A 146 -37.62 -35.86 18.04
CA GLU A 146 -36.80 -36.90 17.42
C GLU A 146 -37.63 -37.61 16.34
N VAL A 147 -37.01 -37.92 15.21
CA VAL A 147 -37.51 -38.92 14.28
C VAL A 147 -36.41 -39.94 14.05
N ASP A 148 -36.77 -41.18 14.41
CA ASP A 148 -36.10 -42.48 14.32
C ASP A 148 -35.44 -42.75 12.95
#